data_AF-A0A1H3KBQ6-F1
#
_entry.id   AF-A0A1H3KBQ6-F1
#
_cell.length_a   1.000
_cell.length_b   1.000
_cell.length_c   1.000
_cell.angle_alpha   90.00
_cell.angle_beta   90.00
_cell.angle_gamma   90.00
#
_symmetry.space_group_name_H-M   'P 1'
#
loop_
_entity.id
_entity.type
_entity.pdbx_description
1 polymer ?
#
loop_
_entity_poly.entity_id
_entity_poly.type
_entity_poly.pdbx_seq_one_letter_code
_entity_poly.pdbx_strand_id
1 'polypeptide(L)'
;MCRFTAHAGVGILVLGTLSVGFAGSASAGEDHHGGSSQDSVVVVTGLDNPRQLSWGPHDTLLVAEAGSGGETCITPPAGEEAPPEASGPQCVGLTGGISSIHDPDDVVDEPAERVVDGLLSVAGPDGSFAVGSNGADATDVPGEYIVAETFVPGGIPPAGAAIEGADQLGHLLVVQTDGGQQFVLPYADIAAAEAEQNPDGAQVDSNPYAVLFVDPTPDGEPGTDGYALVADAAANTVWQVTPDFSAVPADCIDDACIPPYEITVFATYPTPPDDEITPEFVPTSLATDHDGNVYVGGLGSEQPGAAAVVEYSADGEETTGWGGFTGITGLAVDAAGEHLYVSQIFGSVPDETATAPPGNVVDVDLTAGRYRSVDVPFPGGVAVDHKGRVFVAAFSVSPAEGVPAADGSPALPGGQLWRISFDGVPDVGLPVFFPQDTGGKFVPARQVPTLLDDHCGQPLLLVPGDLAGEWKVTRDEFSDRIDFRGAATVDILGQQGQLLVDELDISGMGYQISRVDGSVKFSFDGPNVNYAFDPEEAAAYEAAGLSSVFYWTSGTFTEVITTQGDIVVVTTPADLVDICTLLPAV
;
A
#
# COMPACT_ATOMS: atom_id res chain seq x y z
N MET A 1 -6.43 -7.80 -46.43
CA MET A 1 -5.91 -6.41 -46.36
C MET A 1 -6.88 -5.61 -45.50
N CYS A 2 -6.81 -5.79 -44.19
CA CYS A 2 -7.37 -4.88 -43.20
C CYS A 2 -6.18 -4.42 -42.35
N ARG A 3 -5.98 -3.11 -42.30
CA ARG A 3 -4.91 -2.46 -41.54
C ARG A 3 -5.32 -2.50 -40.07
N PHE A 4 -4.53 -3.16 -39.24
CA PHE A 4 -4.51 -2.93 -37.81
C PHE A 4 -3.80 -1.59 -37.56
N THR A 5 -4.49 -0.66 -36.93
CA THR A 5 -3.90 0.54 -36.33
C THR A 5 -3.55 0.17 -34.90
N ALA A 6 -2.26 -0.10 -34.65
CA ALA A 6 -1.70 -0.17 -33.30
C ALA A 6 -1.95 1.18 -32.61
N HIS A 7 -2.58 1.14 -31.43
CA HIS A 7 -2.59 2.26 -30.50
C HIS A 7 -1.54 1.93 -29.46
N ALA A 8 -0.67 2.91 -29.22
CA ALA A 8 0.48 2.82 -28.35
C ALA A 8 0.05 2.85 -26.89
N GLY A 9 0.31 1.77 -26.15
CA GLY A 9 0.00 1.63 -24.74
C GLY A 9 1.27 1.77 -23.91
N VAL A 10 1.24 2.67 -22.92
CA VAL A 10 2.35 2.93 -21.99
C VAL A 10 2.34 1.86 -20.91
N GLY A 11 3.25 0.89 -20.97
CA GLY A 11 3.48 -0.06 -19.87
C GLY A 11 4.36 0.59 -18.81
N ILE A 12 3.91 0.76 -17.57
CA ILE A 12 4.73 1.38 -16.52
C ILE A 12 5.67 0.31 -15.95
N LEU A 13 6.88 0.24 -16.51
CA LEU A 13 8.05 -0.32 -15.82
C LEU A 13 8.56 0.78 -14.87
N VAL A 14 8.40 0.61 -13.55
CA VAL A 14 8.89 1.57 -12.55
C VAL A 14 10.41 1.50 -12.49
N LEU A 15 11.06 2.29 -13.33
CA LEU A 15 12.49 2.62 -13.28
C LEU A 15 12.59 4.15 -13.20
N GLY A 16 12.42 4.68 -11.99
CA GLY A 16 12.49 6.11 -11.76
C GLY A 16 13.87 6.67 -12.11
N THR A 17 13.96 7.49 -13.16
CA THR A 17 15.15 8.31 -13.43
C THR A 17 14.96 9.72 -12.86
N LEU A 18 15.54 9.99 -11.70
CA LEU A 18 15.63 11.34 -11.15
C LEU A 18 16.60 12.19 -11.98
N SER A 19 16.09 13.19 -12.69
CA SER A 19 16.89 14.28 -13.25
C SER A 19 16.58 15.58 -12.51
N VAL A 20 17.37 15.88 -11.47
CA VAL A 20 17.22 17.11 -10.65
C VAL A 20 17.90 18.29 -11.36
N GLY A 21 17.09 19.24 -11.83
CA GLY A 21 17.56 20.53 -12.35
C GLY A 21 17.74 21.56 -11.24
N PHE A 22 18.97 21.76 -10.76
CA PHE A 22 19.26 22.81 -9.78
C PHE A 22 19.20 24.22 -10.39
N ALA A 23 18.22 25.02 -10.00
CA ALA A 23 18.26 26.48 -10.12
C ALA A 23 18.58 27.10 -8.75
N GLY A 24 19.86 27.40 -8.53
CA GLY A 24 20.35 27.94 -7.27
C GLY A 24 19.80 29.34 -6.96
N SER A 25 19.36 29.54 -5.73
CA SER A 25 19.37 30.84 -5.05
C SER A 25 19.59 30.62 -3.57
N ALA A 26 20.74 31.09 -3.08
CA ALA A 26 21.13 31.01 -1.69
C ALA A 26 20.35 32.03 -0.84
N SER A 27 19.73 31.56 0.25
CA SER A 27 19.48 32.36 1.44
C SER A 27 19.73 31.50 2.68
N ALA A 28 20.43 32.07 3.65
CA ALA A 28 20.90 31.40 4.85
C ALA A 28 19.97 31.66 6.05
N GLY A 29 19.84 30.64 6.93
CA GLY A 29 19.20 30.67 8.25
C GLY A 29 17.73 30.21 8.17
N GLU A 30 17.23 29.25 8.95
CA GLU A 30 17.64 28.71 10.26
C GLU A 30 17.50 27.16 10.28
N ASP A 31 18.41 26.48 10.96
CA ASP A 31 18.44 25.03 11.16
C ASP A 31 17.23 24.58 12.00
N HIS A 32 16.18 24.08 11.35
CA HIS A 32 15.22 23.18 11.97
C HIS A 32 15.72 21.75 11.75
N HIS A 33 16.43 21.21 12.75
CA HIS A 33 16.70 19.78 12.84
C HIS A 33 15.37 19.02 12.99
N GLY A 34 14.80 18.58 11.87
CA GLY A 34 13.81 17.50 11.82
C GLY A 34 14.42 16.25 12.45
N GLY A 35 13.69 15.62 13.37
CA GLY A 35 14.21 14.59 14.26
C GLY A 35 14.80 13.42 13.48
N SER A 36 16.08 13.14 13.71
CA SER A 36 16.64 11.82 13.45
C SER A 36 15.74 10.76 14.10
N SER A 37 15.43 9.65 13.42
CA SER A 37 14.87 8.45 14.03
C SER A 37 15.73 8.04 15.23
N GLN A 38 15.31 8.38 16.44
CA GLN A 38 16.13 8.12 17.63
C GLN A 38 16.11 6.63 18.05
N ASP A 39 15.26 5.79 17.44
CA ASP A 39 15.06 4.39 17.87
C ASP A 39 15.04 3.33 16.74
N SER A 40 15.31 3.68 15.48
CA SER A 40 15.42 2.66 14.41
C SER A 40 16.70 1.85 14.56
N VAL A 41 16.58 0.52 14.63
CA VAL A 41 17.71 -0.42 14.74
C VAL A 41 17.89 -1.13 13.41
N VAL A 42 19.09 -1.05 12.83
CA VAL A 42 19.47 -1.90 11.70
C VAL A 42 19.63 -3.33 12.22
N VAL A 43 18.73 -4.22 11.79
CA VAL A 43 18.72 -5.64 12.14
C VAL A 43 19.70 -6.36 11.23
N VAL A 44 19.52 -6.20 9.92
CA VAL A 44 20.35 -6.84 8.90
C VAL A 44 20.78 -5.84 7.83
N THR A 45 21.98 -6.04 7.27
CA THR A 45 22.50 -5.31 6.10
C THR A 45 22.86 -6.25 4.96
N GLY A 46 23.02 -5.68 3.77
CA GLY A 46 23.49 -6.42 2.59
C GLY A 46 22.39 -7.21 1.89
N LEU A 47 21.15 -6.71 1.94
CA LEU A 47 20.04 -7.26 1.16
C LEU A 47 20.04 -6.66 -0.25
N ASP A 48 19.69 -7.48 -1.25
CA ASP A 48 19.60 -7.12 -2.66
C ASP A 48 18.17 -6.72 -3.04
N ASN A 49 17.92 -5.41 -3.12
CA ASN A 49 16.62 -4.82 -3.44
C ASN A 49 15.49 -5.50 -2.64
N PRO A 50 15.51 -5.46 -1.29
CA PRO A 50 14.57 -6.21 -0.45
C PRO A 50 13.13 -5.74 -0.68
N ARG A 51 12.22 -6.70 -0.92
CA ARG A 51 10.82 -6.48 -1.24
C ARG A 51 9.93 -6.95 -0.09
N GLN A 52 9.03 -7.89 -0.32
CA GLN A 52 8.09 -8.38 0.68
C GLN A 52 8.81 -8.97 1.91
N LEU A 53 8.22 -8.70 3.09
CA LEU A 53 8.56 -9.36 4.35
C LEU A 53 7.42 -10.29 4.74
N SER A 54 7.74 -11.51 5.17
CA SER A 54 6.75 -12.51 5.58
C SER A 54 7.26 -13.32 6.77
N TRP A 55 6.35 -13.73 7.65
CA TRP A 55 6.71 -14.58 8.78
C TRP A 55 6.65 -16.04 8.39
N GLY A 56 7.82 -16.68 8.44
CA GLY A 56 7.94 -18.12 8.39
C GLY A 56 7.83 -18.78 9.77
N PRO A 57 7.94 -20.11 9.84
CA PRO A 57 7.88 -20.84 11.09
C PRO A 57 9.02 -20.46 12.05
N HIS A 58 8.77 -20.66 13.35
CA HIS A 58 9.78 -20.49 14.42
C HIS A 58 10.40 -19.08 14.52
N ASP A 59 9.56 -18.02 14.47
CA ASP A 59 10.01 -16.62 14.55
C ASP A 59 11.09 -16.28 13.51
N THR A 60 10.97 -16.87 12.31
CA THR A 60 11.85 -16.61 11.17
C THR A 60 11.20 -15.57 10.27
N LEU A 61 11.84 -14.42 10.09
CA LEU A 61 11.40 -13.44 9.11
C LEU A 61 12.05 -13.73 7.77
N LEU A 62 11.24 -13.84 6.73
CA LEU A 62 11.68 -13.99 5.35
C LEU A 62 11.71 -12.63 4.65
N VAL A 63 12.68 -12.47 3.75
CA VAL A 63 12.81 -11.31 2.88
C VAL A 63 12.89 -11.79 1.45
N ALA A 64 11.92 -11.41 0.62
CA ALA A 64 12.05 -11.55 -0.82
C ALA A 64 13.08 -10.54 -1.33
N GLU A 65 14.07 -11.01 -2.09
CA GLU A 65 15.13 -10.17 -2.65
C GLU A 65 15.06 -10.22 -4.16
N ALA A 66 14.72 -9.09 -4.79
CA ALA A 66 14.61 -9.00 -6.23
C ALA A 66 15.96 -9.17 -6.95
N GLY A 67 17.07 -9.15 -6.21
CA GLY A 67 18.42 -9.38 -6.71
C GLY A 67 19.10 -8.10 -7.18
N SER A 68 20.08 -8.22 -8.06
CA SER A 68 20.89 -7.10 -8.56
C SER A 68 21.08 -7.16 -10.08
N GLY A 69 20.27 -7.96 -10.79
CA GLY A 69 20.50 -8.30 -12.18
C GLY A 69 21.74 -9.17 -12.38
N GLY A 70 22.33 -9.15 -13.58
CA GLY A 70 23.55 -9.92 -13.88
C GLY A 70 24.50 -9.21 -14.83
N GLU A 71 25.61 -9.85 -15.17
CA GLU A 71 26.62 -9.24 -16.05
C GLU A 71 26.13 -9.03 -17.49
N THR A 72 25.03 -9.68 -17.88
CA THR A 72 24.48 -9.60 -19.23
C THR A 72 23.45 -8.49 -19.31
N CYS A 73 23.85 -7.35 -19.87
CA CYS A 73 22.95 -6.22 -20.07
C CYS A 73 22.42 -6.14 -21.50
N ILE A 74 21.12 -5.93 -21.60
CA ILE A 74 20.35 -5.87 -22.83
C ILE A 74 19.74 -4.48 -22.90
N THR A 75 20.03 -3.75 -23.97
CA THR A 75 19.35 -2.49 -24.24
C THR A 75 18.07 -2.81 -25.03
N PRO A 76 16.88 -2.49 -24.50
CA PRO A 76 15.65 -2.60 -25.28
C PRO A 76 15.79 -1.83 -26.61
N PRO A 77 15.28 -2.35 -27.74
CA PRO A 77 15.40 -1.66 -29.02
C PRO A 77 14.78 -0.26 -28.94
N ALA A 78 15.52 0.76 -29.38
CA ALA A 78 15.03 2.12 -29.43
C ALA A 78 13.98 2.29 -30.55
N GLY A 79 12.70 2.42 -30.19
CA GLY A 79 11.64 2.88 -31.09
C GLY A 79 10.27 2.21 -30.91
N GLU A 80 9.25 3.08 -30.81
CA GLU A 80 7.79 2.88 -30.63
C GLU A 80 7.41 2.05 -29.39
N GLU A 81 6.98 2.77 -28.33
CA GLU A 81 6.32 2.28 -27.09
C GLU A 81 7.18 1.87 -25.89
N ALA A 82 8.51 2.06 -25.89
CA ALA A 82 9.24 2.00 -24.61
C ALA A 82 8.97 3.29 -23.80
N PRO A 83 8.48 3.21 -22.55
CA PRO A 83 8.35 4.36 -21.67
C PRO A 83 9.68 5.08 -21.50
N PRO A 84 9.71 6.40 -21.27
CA PRO A 84 10.93 7.16 -21.02
C PRO A 84 11.79 6.57 -19.88
N GLU A 85 11.12 5.96 -18.91
CA GLU A 85 11.67 5.30 -17.71
C GLU A 85 12.52 4.05 -18.04
N ALA A 86 12.24 3.35 -19.14
CA ALA A 86 12.94 2.11 -19.55
C ALA A 86 14.15 2.38 -20.46
N SER A 87 14.67 3.61 -20.49
CA SER A 87 15.64 4.07 -21.50
C SER A 87 17.11 3.64 -21.26
N GLY A 88 17.36 2.74 -20.31
CA GLY A 88 18.68 2.22 -19.95
C GLY A 88 18.89 0.73 -20.27
N PRO A 89 20.15 0.26 -20.33
CA PRO A 89 20.43 -1.17 -20.42
C PRO A 89 19.93 -1.91 -19.18
N GLN A 90 19.18 -2.99 -19.37
CA GLN A 90 18.64 -3.87 -18.34
C GLN A 90 19.52 -5.11 -18.21
N CYS A 91 19.98 -5.40 -17.00
CA CYS A 91 20.99 -6.40 -16.71
C CYS A 91 20.32 -7.63 -16.08
N VAL A 92 20.46 -8.79 -16.72
CA VAL A 92 19.75 -10.02 -16.35
C VAL A 92 20.71 -11.03 -15.75
N GLY A 93 20.33 -11.65 -14.63
CA GLY A 93 21.11 -12.67 -13.94
C GLY A 93 20.29 -13.48 -12.95
N LEU A 94 20.90 -14.53 -12.41
CA LEU A 94 20.32 -15.34 -11.34
C LEU A 94 20.81 -14.83 -9.98
N THR A 95 20.33 -13.66 -9.58
CA THR A 95 20.71 -12.99 -8.32
C THR A 95 19.54 -12.73 -7.39
N GLY A 96 18.31 -13.04 -7.81
CA GLY A 96 17.13 -13.04 -6.95
C GLY A 96 17.20 -14.19 -5.94
N GLY A 97 16.43 -14.07 -4.87
CA GLY A 97 16.37 -15.10 -3.85
C GLY A 97 15.52 -14.74 -2.64
N ILE A 98 15.70 -15.51 -1.57
CA ILE A 98 15.03 -15.31 -0.29
C ILE A 98 16.08 -15.38 0.81
N SER A 99 16.11 -14.37 1.68
CA SER A 99 16.86 -14.43 2.93
C SER A 99 15.97 -14.75 4.11
N SER A 100 16.51 -15.45 5.10
CA SER A 100 15.89 -15.69 6.40
C SER A 100 16.65 -14.95 7.52
N ILE A 101 15.89 -14.48 8.49
CA ILE A 101 16.40 -13.90 9.72
C ILE A 101 15.69 -14.59 10.88
N HIS A 102 16.43 -15.45 11.59
CA HIS A 102 15.92 -16.14 12.78
C HIS A 102 15.97 -15.21 13.99
N ASP A 103 14.89 -15.19 14.79
CA ASP A 103 14.80 -14.37 16.01
C ASP A 103 15.26 -12.91 15.75
N PRO A 104 14.67 -12.20 14.76
CA PRO A 104 15.18 -10.91 14.25
C PRO A 104 15.26 -9.81 15.32
N ASP A 105 14.69 -10.04 16.50
CA ASP A 105 14.74 -9.13 17.62
C ASP A 105 16.06 -9.09 18.37
N ASP A 106 16.77 -10.20 18.40
CA ASP A 106 18.05 -10.32 19.08
C ASP A 106 19.21 -10.01 18.13
N VAL A 107 18.91 -9.81 16.84
CA VAL A 107 19.87 -9.53 15.77
C VAL A 107 20.08 -8.01 15.64
N VAL A 108 21.35 -7.60 15.52
CA VAL A 108 21.74 -6.21 15.30
C VAL A 108 22.94 -6.17 14.37
N ASP A 109 22.77 -5.52 13.22
CA ASP A 109 23.81 -5.28 12.21
C ASP A 109 24.53 -6.57 11.75
N GLU A 110 23.75 -7.63 11.49
CA GLU A 110 24.26 -8.89 10.95
C GLU A 110 23.99 -9.03 9.44
N PRO A 111 24.78 -9.83 8.69
CA PRO A 111 24.43 -10.15 7.30
C PRO A 111 23.23 -11.10 7.24
N ALA A 112 22.44 -11.01 6.18
CA ALA A 112 21.32 -11.91 5.94
C ALA A 112 21.80 -13.35 5.64
N GLU A 113 21.06 -14.36 6.09
CA GLU A 113 21.26 -15.75 5.66
C GLU A 113 20.41 -16.04 4.43
N ARG A 114 21.04 -16.36 3.30
CA ARG A 114 20.33 -16.71 2.07
C ARG A 114 19.84 -18.16 2.15
N VAL A 115 18.52 -18.36 2.06
CA VAL A 115 17.88 -19.69 2.07
C VAL A 115 17.49 -20.19 0.69
N VAL A 116 17.21 -19.27 -0.24
CA VAL A 116 16.99 -19.56 -1.65
C VAL A 116 17.84 -18.62 -2.49
N ASP A 117 18.57 -19.16 -3.46
CA ASP A 117 19.40 -18.39 -4.37
C ASP A 117 19.13 -18.77 -5.84
N GLY A 118 19.70 -18.01 -6.77
CA GLY A 118 19.67 -18.37 -8.18
C GLY A 118 18.30 -18.17 -8.84
N LEU A 119 17.46 -17.29 -8.29
CA LEU A 119 16.23 -16.85 -8.95
C LEU A 119 16.54 -15.71 -9.93
N LEU A 120 15.72 -15.59 -10.97
CA LEU A 120 15.91 -14.58 -11.99
C LEU A 120 15.82 -13.17 -11.39
N SER A 121 16.59 -12.27 -11.97
CA SER A 121 16.64 -10.88 -11.57
C SER A 121 16.98 -10.02 -12.78
N VAL A 122 16.30 -8.89 -12.89
CA VAL A 122 16.56 -7.86 -13.90
C VAL A 122 16.73 -6.53 -13.17
N ALA A 123 17.84 -5.84 -13.41
CA ALA A 123 18.15 -4.58 -12.73
C ALA A 123 18.83 -3.57 -13.65
N GLY A 124 18.97 -2.34 -13.17
CA GLY A 124 19.88 -1.38 -13.77
C GLY A 124 21.34 -1.84 -13.75
N PRO A 125 22.25 -1.22 -14.53
CA PRO A 125 23.66 -1.62 -14.58
C PRO A 125 24.44 -1.49 -13.29
N ASP A 126 23.94 -0.69 -12.35
CA ASP A 126 24.47 -0.54 -11.00
C ASP A 126 23.78 -1.46 -9.97
N GLY A 127 22.88 -2.34 -10.42
CA GLY A 127 22.12 -3.27 -9.59
C GLY A 127 20.90 -2.65 -8.89
N SER A 128 20.63 -1.36 -9.11
CA SER A 128 19.48 -0.68 -8.53
C SER A 128 18.17 -1.02 -9.24
N PHE A 129 17.06 -0.79 -8.54
CA PHE A 129 15.70 -1.00 -9.05
C PHE A 129 15.49 -2.39 -9.65
N ALA A 130 16.03 -3.41 -9.00
CA ALA A 130 15.88 -4.77 -9.48
C ALA A 130 14.43 -5.24 -9.36
N VAL A 131 13.99 -6.01 -10.34
CA VAL A 131 12.75 -6.77 -10.33
C VAL A 131 13.10 -8.26 -10.48
N GLY A 132 12.27 -9.12 -9.91
CA GLY A 132 12.49 -10.57 -9.90
C GLY A 132 11.57 -11.18 -8.86
N SER A 133 12.18 -11.76 -7.83
CA SER A 133 11.50 -12.27 -6.65
C SER A 133 10.94 -11.13 -5.79
N ASN A 134 9.76 -10.63 -6.15
CA ASN A 134 9.13 -9.48 -5.49
C ASN A 134 8.37 -9.87 -4.22
N GLY A 135 7.74 -11.05 -4.22
CA GLY A 135 7.02 -11.59 -3.09
C GLY A 135 7.53 -12.97 -2.72
N ALA A 136 7.60 -13.28 -1.44
CA ALA A 136 7.87 -14.64 -0.97
C ALA A 136 7.14 -14.95 0.33
N ASP A 137 6.73 -16.20 0.50
CA ASP A 137 6.12 -16.69 1.73
C ASP A 137 6.53 -18.14 2.00
N ALA A 138 6.50 -18.55 3.27
CA ALA A 138 6.64 -19.95 3.65
C ALA A 138 5.30 -20.66 3.53
N THR A 139 5.33 -21.95 3.19
CA THR A 139 4.14 -22.80 3.30
C THR A 139 4.12 -23.54 4.65
N ASP A 140 3.05 -24.29 4.90
CA ASP A 140 2.95 -25.22 6.02
C ASP A 140 3.88 -26.45 5.85
N VAL A 141 4.48 -26.64 4.67
CA VAL A 141 5.46 -27.69 4.38
C VAL A 141 6.88 -27.19 4.71
N PRO A 142 7.61 -27.86 5.63
CA PRO A 142 8.94 -27.41 6.02
C PRO A 142 9.93 -27.30 4.85
N GLY A 143 10.57 -26.13 4.74
CA GLY A 143 11.57 -25.85 3.71
C GLY A 143 10.99 -25.56 2.33
N GLU A 144 9.67 -25.50 2.20
CA GLU A 144 8.97 -25.07 1.00
C GLU A 144 8.60 -23.57 1.10
N TYR A 145 8.85 -22.85 0.00
CA TYR A 145 8.56 -21.43 -0.15
C TYR A 145 7.81 -21.21 -1.46
N ILE A 146 6.92 -20.23 -1.48
CA ILE A 146 6.31 -19.72 -2.70
C ILE A 146 6.88 -18.34 -3.03
N VAL A 147 7.06 -18.05 -4.32
CA VAL A 147 7.65 -16.78 -4.79
C VAL A 147 6.83 -16.21 -5.92
N ALA A 148 6.41 -14.95 -5.80
CA ALA A 148 5.88 -14.16 -6.91
C ALA A 148 7.05 -13.61 -7.73
N GLU A 149 7.30 -14.23 -8.88
CA GLU A 149 8.33 -13.80 -9.80
C GLU A 149 7.72 -12.85 -10.84
N THR A 150 8.27 -11.64 -10.92
CA THR A 150 7.80 -10.60 -11.84
C THR A 150 7.81 -11.07 -13.30
N PHE A 151 6.97 -10.46 -14.12
CA PHE A 151 7.12 -10.52 -15.57
C PHE A 151 7.78 -9.23 -16.06
N VAL A 152 8.69 -9.34 -17.03
CA VAL A 152 9.42 -8.19 -17.58
C VAL A 152 8.91 -7.92 -19.00
N PRO A 153 8.07 -6.88 -19.21
CA PRO A 153 7.57 -6.52 -20.53
C PRO A 153 8.70 -6.10 -21.48
N GLY A 154 8.46 -6.21 -22.78
CA GLY A 154 9.41 -5.74 -23.82
C GLY A 154 10.36 -6.80 -24.38
N GLY A 155 10.10 -8.08 -24.08
CA GLY A 155 10.86 -9.19 -24.65
C GLY A 155 12.25 -9.29 -24.06
N ILE A 156 12.35 -9.35 -22.73
CA ILE A 156 13.54 -9.80 -22.02
C ILE A 156 13.22 -11.19 -21.44
N PRO A 157 14.01 -12.23 -21.78
CA PRO A 157 15.02 -12.24 -22.84
C PRO A 157 14.48 -11.88 -24.23
N PRO A 158 15.28 -11.25 -25.11
CA PRO A 158 14.96 -11.08 -26.52
C PRO A 158 14.53 -12.41 -27.12
N ALA A 159 13.49 -12.42 -27.94
CA ALA A 159 12.99 -13.64 -28.58
C ALA A 159 14.15 -14.44 -29.21
N GLY A 160 14.44 -15.63 -28.65
CA GLY A 160 15.51 -16.53 -29.10
C GLY A 160 16.84 -16.43 -28.34
N ALA A 161 16.99 -15.55 -27.35
CA ALA A 161 18.09 -15.60 -26.41
C ALA A 161 17.78 -16.64 -25.32
N ALA A 162 18.68 -17.60 -25.13
CA ALA A 162 18.60 -18.54 -24.01
C ALA A 162 19.19 -17.87 -22.77
N ILE A 163 18.34 -17.25 -21.95
CA ILE A 163 18.70 -16.83 -20.59
C ILE A 163 18.27 -17.96 -19.65
N GLU A 164 19.17 -18.36 -18.78
CA GLU A 164 18.89 -19.33 -17.72
C GLU A 164 17.85 -18.76 -16.75
N GLY A 165 16.85 -19.56 -16.36
CA GLY A 165 15.77 -19.13 -15.47
C GLY A 165 14.70 -18.25 -16.13
N ALA A 166 14.75 -17.99 -17.44
CA ALA A 166 13.72 -17.19 -18.12
C ALA A 166 12.30 -17.78 -18.07
N ASP A 167 12.19 -19.08 -17.79
CA ASP A 167 10.94 -19.79 -17.54
C ASP A 167 10.30 -19.46 -16.17
N GLN A 168 10.99 -18.70 -15.31
CA GLN A 168 10.45 -18.22 -14.03
C GLN A 168 9.59 -16.96 -14.18
N LEU A 169 9.80 -16.15 -15.23
CA LEU A 169 9.14 -14.85 -15.38
C LEU A 169 7.61 -14.97 -15.40
N GLY A 170 6.94 -14.16 -14.59
CA GLY A 170 5.48 -14.12 -14.52
C GLY A 170 4.86 -15.36 -13.90
N HIS A 171 5.63 -16.18 -13.19
CA HIS A 171 5.13 -17.38 -12.52
C HIS A 171 5.05 -17.19 -11.00
N LEU A 172 4.12 -17.91 -10.40
CA LEU A 172 4.26 -18.35 -9.03
C LEU A 172 5.27 -19.51 -9.02
N LEU A 173 6.40 -19.32 -8.35
CA LEU A 173 7.38 -20.38 -8.14
C LEU A 173 7.07 -21.13 -6.85
N VAL A 174 7.32 -22.44 -6.84
CA VAL A 174 7.45 -23.25 -5.63
C VAL A 174 8.91 -23.65 -5.49
N VAL A 175 9.51 -23.35 -4.35
CA VAL A 175 10.90 -23.65 -4.04
C VAL A 175 10.98 -24.58 -2.85
N GLN A 176 11.50 -25.78 -3.04
CA GLN A 176 11.79 -26.71 -1.94
C GLN A 176 13.28 -26.68 -1.63
N THR A 177 13.61 -26.56 -0.35
CA THR A 177 14.96 -26.66 0.20
C THR A 177 15.07 -27.90 1.08
N ASP A 178 16.12 -28.71 0.89
CA ASP A 178 16.44 -29.86 1.75
C ASP A 178 17.96 -30.10 1.78
N GLY A 179 18.54 -30.08 2.98
CA GLY A 179 19.96 -30.43 3.18
C GLY A 179 20.95 -29.59 2.38
N GLY A 180 20.61 -28.33 2.05
CA GLY A 180 21.41 -27.42 1.22
C GLY A 180 21.27 -27.66 -0.28
N GLN A 181 20.34 -28.50 -0.71
CA GLN A 181 19.88 -28.57 -2.10
C GLN A 181 18.58 -27.77 -2.22
N GLN A 182 18.39 -27.16 -3.39
CA GLN A 182 17.14 -26.49 -3.73
C GLN A 182 16.58 -27.05 -5.03
N PHE A 183 15.26 -27.03 -5.13
CA PHE A 183 14.50 -27.33 -6.34
C PHE A 183 13.52 -26.18 -6.58
N VAL A 184 13.63 -25.54 -7.74
CA VAL A 184 12.77 -24.42 -8.15
C VAL A 184 11.83 -24.91 -9.23
N LEU A 185 10.54 -24.75 -9.01
CA LEU A 185 9.47 -25.12 -9.93
C LEU A 185 8.67 -23.88 -10.32
N PRO A 186 8.65 -23.47 -11.60
CA PRO A 186 7.66 -22.54 -12.13
C PRO A 186 6.29 -23.22 -12.10
N TYR A 187 5.56 -23.06 -11.00
CA TYR A 187 4.39 -23.87 -10.69
C TYR A 187 3.15 -23.41 -11.45
N ALA A 188 2.83 -22.12 -11.39
CA ALA A 188 1.67 -21.55 -12.07
C ALA A 188 2.05 -20.31 -12.89
N ASP A 189 1.68 -20.31 -14.17
CA ASP A 189 1.94 -19.22 -15.12
C ASP A 189 0.87 -18.12 -14.99
N ILE A 190 1.17 -17.10 -14.19
CA ILE A 190 0.26 -15.98 -13.89
C ILE A 190 0.11 -15.07 -15.12
N ALA A 191 1.22 -14.82 -15.83
CA ALA A 191 1.21 -14.05 -17.06
C ALA A 191 0.34 -14.70 -18.15
N ALA A 192 0.34 -16.03 -18.26
CA ALA A 192 -0.58 -16.73 -19.17
C ALA A 192 -2.04 -16.67 -18.70
N ALA A 193 -2.30 -16.71 -17.39
CA ALA A 193 -3.65 -16.55 -16.85
C ALA A 193 -4.24 -15.18 -17.21
N GLU A 194 -3.43 -14.12 -17.07
CA GLU A 194 -3.79 -12.77 -17.50
C GLU A 194 -4.06 -12.71 -19.01
N ALA A 195 -3.16 -13.25 -19.83
CA ALA A 195 -3.36 -13.27 -21.28
C ALA A 195 -4.60 -14.05 -21.75
N GLU A 196 -5.07 -15.03 -20.97
CA GLU A 196 -6.27 -15.80 -21.26
C GLU A 196 -7.55 -15.11 -20.76
N GLN A 197 -7.51 -14.56 -19.55
CA GLN A 197 -8.70 -14.12 -18.82
C GLN A 197 -8.93 -12.60 -18.90
N ASN A 198 -7.87 -11.78 -18.82
CA ASN A 198 -7.89 -10.31 -18.79
C ASN A 198 -9.10 -9.78 -17.99
N PRO A 199 -9.10 -10.00 -16.67
CA PRO A 199 -10.28 -9.78 -15.85
C PRO A 199 -10.59 -8.30 -15.63
N ASP A 200 -9.58 -7.42 -15.65
CA ASP A 200 -9.76 -5.97 -15.52
C ASP A 200 -10.29 -5.34 -16.83
N GLY A 201 -10.14 -6.05 -17.96
CA GLY A 201 -10.57 -5.64 -19.29
C GLY A 201 -9.66 -4.61 -19.94
N ALA A 202 -8.48 -4.36 -19.37
CA ALA A 202 -7.53 -3.35 -19.82
C ALA A 202 -6.45 -3.99 -20.73
N GLN A 203 -5.24 -3.42 -20.71
CA GLN A 203 -4.09 -4.02 -21.37
C GLN A 203 -3.75 -5.38 -20.75
N VAL A 204 -3.37 -6.34 -21.60
CA VAL A 204 -2.81 -7.60 -21.13
C VAL A 204 -1.36 -7.35 -20.70
N ASP A 205 -1.15 -7.26 -19.39
CA ASP A 205 0.17 -7.12 -18.78
C ASP A 205 0.20 -7.78 -17.40
N SER A 206 1.35 -8.32 -17.01
CA SER A 206 1.50 -9.04 -15.75
C SER A 206 2.76 -8.58 -15.03
N ASN A 207 2.69 -8.49 -13.72
CA ASN A 207 3.77 -8.19 -12.79
C ASN A 207 3.39 -8.74 -11.41
N PRO A 208 3.53 -10.05 -11.17
CA PRO A 208 3.40 -10.63 -9.84
C PRO A 208 4.35 -9.91 -8.87
N TYR A 209 3.79 -9.29 -7.83
CA TYR A 209 4.51 -8.38 -6.94
C TYR A 209 4.50 -8.84 -5.48
N ALA A 210 3.40 -9.41 -5.01
CA ALA A 210 3.31 -9.98 -3.66
C ALA A 210 2.63 -11.34 -3.69
N VAL A 211 2.95 -12.18 -2.71
CA VAL A 211 2.33 -13.50 -2.54
C VAL A 211 1.98 -13.73 -1.07
N LEU A 212 0.85 -14.39 -0.81
CA LEU A 212 0.44 -14.81 0.52
C LEU A 212 0.07 -16.29 0.45
N PHE A 213 0.66 -17.10 1.32
CA PHE A 213 0.18 -18.46 1.56
C PHE A 213 -1.00 -18.41 2.52
N VAL A 214 -2.08 -19.10 2.16
CA VAL A 214 -3.27 -19.22 3.01
C VAL A 214 -3.52 -20.69 3.30
N ASP A 215 -3.49 -21.01 4.59
CA ASP A 215 -3.88 -22.31 5.12
C ASP A 215 -5.30 -22.20 5.72
N PRO A 216 -6.33 -22.74 5.05
CA PRO A 216 -7.69 -22.70 5.55
C PRO A 216 -7.91 -23.64 6.75
N THR A 217 -7.02 -24.61 7.00
CA THR A 217 -7.07 -25.48 8.18
C THR A 217 -5.71 -25.56 8.90
N PRO A 218 -5.31 -24.50 9.63
CA PRO A 218 -3.97 -24.42 10.27
C PRO A 218 -3.70 -25.47 11.34
N ASP A 219 -4.75 -26.10 11.89
CA ASP A 219 -4.65 -27.25 12.81
C ASP A 219 -4.66 -28.61 12.08
N GLY A 220 -4.70 -28.60 10.75
CA GLY A 220 -4.81 -29.73 9.84
C GLY A 220 -3.50 -30.46 9.60
N GLU A 221 -3.53 -31.40 8.64
CA GLU A 221 -2.31 -32.04 8.17
C GLU A 221 -1.64 -31.13 7.14
N PRO A 222 -0.35 -30.78 7.29
CA PRO A 222 0.31 -29.88 6.36
C PRO A 222 0.30 -30.38 4.90
N GLY A 223 0.26 -29.44 3.95
CA GLY A 223 0.32 -29.70 2.52
C GLY A 223 -0.93 -30.40 1.98
N THR A 224 -2.11 -30.11 2.55
CA THR A 224 -3.36 -30.79 2.15
C THR A 224 -4.44 -29.88 1.57
N ASP A 225 -4.47 -28.60 1.92
CA ASP A 225 -5.49 -27.64 1.44
C ASP A 225 -5.03 -26.18 1.36
N GLY A 226 -3.74 -25.90 1.58
CA GLY A 226 -3.17 -24.57 1.40
C GLY A 226 -3.24 -24.07 -0.05
N TYR A 227 -3.42 -22.77 -0.23
CA TYR A 227 -3.44 -22.09 -1.52
C TYR A 227 -2.62 -20.80 -1.48
N ALA A 228 -2.30 -20.25 -2.65
CA ALA A 228 -1.58 -18.99 -2.76
C ALA A 228 -2.48 -17.88 -3.31
N LEU A 229 -2.39 -16.69 -2.72
CA LEU A 229 -2.87 -15.45 -3.31
C LEU A 229 -1.68 -14.70 -3.90
N VAL A 230 -1.80 -14.24 -5.15
CA VAL A 230 -0.76 -13.52 -5.87
C VAL A 230 -1.30 -12.17 -6.29
N ALA A 231 -0.77 -11.09 -5.73
CA ALA A 231 -1.06 -9.74 -6.19
C ALA A 231 -0.25 -9.48 -7.46
N ASP A 232 -0.96 -9.43 -8.59
CA ASP A 232 -0.40 -9.07 -9.89
C ASP A 232 -0.69 -7.60 -10.16
N ALA A 233 0.37 -6.80 -10.01
CA ALA A 233 0.30 -5.35 -10.08
C ALA A 233 -0.13 -4.88 -11.47
N ALA A 234 0.44 -5.44 -12.55
CA ALA A 234 0.16 -4.95 -13.90
C ALA A 234 -1.19 -5.45 -14.45
N ALA A 235 -1.70 -6.57 -13.92
CA ALA A 235 -3.01 -7.11 -14.26
C ALA A 235 -4.16 -6.51 -13.42
N ASN A 236 -3.85 -5.59 -12.50
CA ASN A 236 -4.79 -5.04 -11.50
C ASN A 236 -5.64 -6.12 -10.82
N THR A 237 -5.03 -7.27 -10.52
CA THR A 237 -5.73 -8.49 -10.11
C THR A 237 -4.98 -9.21 -9.00
N VAL A 238 -5.73 -9.73 -8.04
CA VAL A 238 -5.25 -10.75 -7.11
C VAL A 238 -5.73 -12.11 -7.61
N TRP A 239 -4.78 -12.97 -7.98
CA TRP A 239 -5.04 -14.34 -8.41
C TRP A 239 -5.04 -15.28 -7.22
N GLN A 240 -5.91 -16.28 -7.24
CA GLN A 240 -5.89 -17.41 -6.33
C GLN A 240 -5.41 -18.65 -7.08
N VAL A 241 -4.31 -19.24 -6.63
CA VAL A 241 -3.75 -20.49 -7.15
C VAL A 241 -4.05 -21.61 -6.15
N THR A 242 -4.94 -22.52 -6.52
CA THR A 242 -5.40 -23.62 -5.66
C THR A 242 -4.86 -24.96 -6.18
N PRO A 243 -3.97 -25.63 -5.46
CA PRO A 243 -3.54 -27.00 -5.78
C PRO A 243 -4.66 -28.02 -5.56
N ASP A 244 -4.80 -29.00 -6.46
CA ASP A 244 -5.61 -30.20 -6.28
C ASP A 244 -4.74 -31.36 -5.78
N PHE A 245 -4.50 -31.36 -4.47
CA PHE A 245 -3.76 -32.43 -3.80
C PHE A 245 -4.42 -33.81 -3.93
N SER A 246 -5.74 -33.86 -4.18
CA SER A 246 -6.48 -35.13 -4.33
C SER A 246 -6.15 -35.86 -5.63
N ALA A 247 -5.62 -35.13 -6.62
CA ALA A 247 -5.14 -35.67 -7.88
C ALA A 247 -3.74 -36.33 -7.78
N VAL A 248 -3.02 -36.12 -6.68
CA VAL A 248 -1.69 -36.72 -6.45
C VAL A 248 -1.84 -38.14 -5.88
N PRO A 249 -1.33 -39.19 -6.54
CA PRO A 249 -1.37 -40.54 -6.00
C PRO A 249 -0.57 -40.68 -4.70
N ALA A 250 -1.11 -41.37 -3.70
CA ALA A 250 -0.48 -41.54 -2.38
C ALA A 250 0.86 -42.30 -2.40
N ASP A 251 1.19 -43.01 -3.49
CA ASP A 251 2.45 -43.72 -3.71
C ASP A 251 3.39 -43.01 -4.69
N CYS A 252 3.11 -41.75 -5.01
CA CYS A 252 3.91 -40.96 -5.93
C CYS A 252 5.27 -40.58 -5.29
N ILE A 253 6.37 -40.84 -6.02
CA ILE A 253 7.75 -40.55 -5.61
C ILE A 253 8.58 -40.16 -6.85
N ASP A 254 8.28 -39.03 -7.50
CA ASP A 254 9.09 -38.32 -8.51
C ASP A 254 8.41 -37.00 -8.95
N ASP A 255 8.91 -36.34 -10.00
CA ASP A 255 8.37 -35.09 -10.56
C ASP A 255 6.89 -35.21 -11.02
N ALA A 256 6.32 -36.42 -11.10
CA ALA A 256 4.90 -36.63 -11.39
C ALA A 256 3.98 -36.37 -10.17
N CYS A 257 4.55 -35.98 -9.02
CA CYS A 257 3.80 -35.71 -7.78
C CYS A 257 3.45 -34.24 -7.57
N ILE A 258 3.74 -33.40 -8.56
CA ILE A 258 3.34 -32.00 -8.54
C ILE A 258 1.80 -31.96 -8.67
N PRO A 259 1.06 -31.44 -7.66
CA PRO A 259 -0.38 -31.34 -7.75
C PRO A 259 -0.77 -30.44 -8.93
N PRO A 260 -1.73 -30.83 -9.79
CA PRO A 260 -2.31 -29.88 -10.72
C PRO A 260 -2.97 -28.74 -9.95
N TYR A 261 -3.17 -27.59 -10.58
CA TYR A 261 -3.74 -26.40 -9.95
C TYR A 261 -4.88 -25.81 -10.77
N GLU A 262 -5.68 -24.98 -10.11
CA GLU A 262 -6.63 -24.04 -10.71
C GLU A 262 -6.20 -22.60 -10.39
N ILE A 263 -6.28 -21.70 -11.39
CA ILE A 263 -6.10 -20.26 -11.19
C ILE A 263 -7.47 -19.60 -11.34
N THR A 264 -7.92 -18.92 -10.29
CA THR A 264 -9.15 -18.14 -10.27
C THR A 264 -8.86 -16.68 -9.89
N VAL A 265 -9.80 -15.78 -10.19
CA VAL A 265 -9.75 -14.40 -9.73
C VAL A 265 -10.24 -14.33 -8.28
N PHE A 266 -9.40 -13.86 -7.36
CA PHE A 266 -9.79 -13.53 -5.99
C PHE A 266 -10.41 -12.13 -5.93
N ALA A 267 -9.69 -11.14 -6.47
CA ALA A 267 -10.14 -9.76 -6.58
C ALA A 267 -9.62 -9.14 -7.87
N THR A 268 -10.39 -8.25 -8.47
CA THR A 268 -9.97 -7.46 -9.64
C THR A 268 -10.36 -6.02 -9.42
N TYR A 269 -9.48 -5.12 -9.84
CA TYR A 269 -9.65 -3.67 -9.75
C TYR A 269 -9.76 -3.11 -11.17
N PRO A 270 -10.98 -2.95 -11.71
CA PRO A 270 -11.15 -2.60 -13.12
C PRO A 270 -10.58 -1.23 -13.45
N THR A 271 -9.76 -1.15 -14.49
CA THR A 271 -9.35 0.11 -15.08
C THR A 271 -10.44 0.61 -16.03
N PRO A 272 -11.00 1.81 -15.83
CA PRO A 272 -11.95 2.38 -16.78
C PRO A 272 -11.29 2.56 -18.16
N PRO A 273 -11.90 2.06 -19.25
CA PRO A 273 -11.33 2.24 -20.58
C PRO A 273 -11.26 3.74 -20.94
N ASP A 274 -10.12 4.15 -21.49
CA ASP A 274 -9.79 5.53 -21.89
C ASP A 274 -9.62 6.55 -20.74
N ASP A 275 -9.40 6.11 -19.49
CA ASP A 275 -9.12 6.98 -18.34
C ASP A 275 -7.65 6.89 -17.87
N GLU A 276 -6.79 7.71 -18.47
CA GLU A 276 -5.35 7.80 -18.12
C GLU A 276 -5.08 8.76 -16.94
N ILE A 277 -6.11 9.36 -16.34
CA ILE A 277 -5.95 10.45 -15.35
C ILE A 277 -6.25 9.94 -13.94
N THR A 278 -7.23 9.04 -13.79
CA THR A 278 -7.60 8.48 -12.50
C THR A 278 -6.52 7.53 -11.99
N PRO A 279 -5.97 7.74 -10.79
CA PRO A 279 -5.04 6.78 -10.19
C PRO A 279 -5.67 5.40 -10.02
N GLU A 280 -4.96 4.38 -10.44
CA GLU A 280 -5.44 3.00 -10.41
C GLU A 280 -5.11 2.32 -9.07
N PHE A 281 -6.01 1.42 -8.64
CA PHE A 281 -5.71 0.50 -7.56
C PHE A 281 -4.86 -0.65 -8.11
N VAL A 282 -3.55 -0.49 -8.02
CA VAL A 282 -2.54 -1.46 -8.48
C VAL A 282 -2.13 -2.36 -7.31
N PRO A 283 -2.57 -3.62 -7.22
CA PRO A 283 -2.32 -4.46 -6.04
C PRO A 283 -0.83 -4.82 -5.95
N THR A 284 -0.20 -4.42 -4.85
CA THR A 284 1.27 -4.53 -4.63
C THR A 284 1.62 -5.09 -3.27
N SER A 285 0.63 -5.38 -2.42
CA SER A 285 0.90 -5.96 -1.11
C SER A 285 -0.30 -6.77 -0.63
N LEU A 286 0.01 -7.81 0.15
CA LEU A 286 -0.96 -8.71 0.76
C LEU A 286 -0.59 -8.88 2.23
N ALA A 287 -1.59 -8.94 3.09
CA ALA A 287 -1.45 -9.33 4.49
C ALA A 287 -2.67 -10.12 4.94
N THR A 288 -2.55 -10.83 6.06
CA THR A 288 -3.67 -11.52 6.70
C THR A 288 -3.64 -11.35 8.21
N ASP A 289 -4.79 -11.42 8.85
CA ASP A 289 -4.93 -11.46 10.29
C ASP A 289 -5.24 -12.88 10.80
N HIS A 290 -5.34 -13.04 12.12
CA HIS A 290 -5.61 -14.34 12.75
C HIS A 290 -7.03 -14.88 12.42
N ASP A 291 -7.96 -14.02 12.03
CA ASP A 291 -9.32 -14.43 11.66
C ASP A 291 -9.41 -14.87 10.19
N GLY A 292 -8.30 -14.78 9.44
CA GLY A 292 -8.18 -15.19 8.05
C GLY A 292 -8.68 -14.13 7.07
N ASN A 293 -8.90 -12.88 7.52
CA ASN A 293 -9.20 -11.79 6.59
C ASN A 293 -7.94 -11.47 5.77
N VAL A 294 -8.13 -11.09 4.52
CA VAL A 294 -7.06 -10.76 3.58
C VAL A 294 -7.11 -9.26 3.31
N TYR A 295 -5.97 -8.61 3.43
CA TYR A 295 -5.82 -7.18 3.18
C TYR A 295 -4.97 -7.01 1.92
N VAL A 296 -5.44 -6.20 0.99
CA VAL A 296 -4.77 -5.90 -0.27
C VAL A 296 -4.41 -4.43 -0.29
N GLY A 297 -3.13 -4.09 -0.46
CA GLY A 297 -2.68 -2.70 -0.62
C GLY A 297 -2.45 -2.35 -2.08
N GLY A 298 -3.00 -1.22 -2.51
CA GLY A 298 -2.88 -0.68 -3.86
C GLY A 298 -1.84 0.45 -3.94
N LEU A 299 -1.04 0.49 -5.01
CA LEU A 299 0.03 1.48 -5.20
C LEU A 299 -0.50 2.90 -5.47
N GLY A 300 -1.72 3.06 -6.00
CA GLY A 300 -2.31 4.38 -6.26
C GLY A 300 -1.53 5.24 -7.25
N SER A 301 -0.82 4.62 -8.19
CA SER A 301 0.09 5.30 -9.14
C SER A 301 1.13 6.21 -8.46
N GLU A 302 1.49 5.92 -7.21
CA GLU A 302 2.45 6.70 -6.40
C GLU A 302 2.02 8.15 -6.15
N GLN A 303 0.75 8.48 -6.43
CA GLN A 303 0.22 9.82 -6.26
C GLN A 303 -0.18 10.05 -4.79
N PRO A 304 0.19 11.19 -4.19
CA PRO A 304 -0.19 11.51 -2.82
C PRO A 304 -1.71 11.37 -2.59
N GLY A 305 -2.08 10.53 -1.63
CA GLY A 305 -3.47 10.30 -1.23
C GLY A 305 -4.27 9.30 -2.10
N ALA A 306 -3.69 8.80 -3.19
CA ALA A 306 -4.37 7.95 -4.16
C ALA A 306 -4.33 6.45 -3.83
N ALA A 307 -3.41 6.03 -2.97
CA ALA A 307 -3.30 4.63 -2.57
C ALA A 307 -4.30 4.26 -1.47
N ALA A 308 -4.68 2.98 -1.44
CA ALA A 308 -5.66 2.46 -0.51
C ALA A 308 -5.37 1.00 -0.14
N VAL A 309 -5.93 0.56 0.98
CA VAL A 309 -5.98 -0.82 1.44
C VAL A 309 -7.44 -1.28 1.43
N VAL A 310 -7.69 -2.49 0.94
CA VAL A 310 -9.02 -3.12 0.92
C VAL A 310 -8.94 -4.42 1.72
N GLU A 311 -9.92 -4.64 2.59
CA GLU A 311 -10.10 -5.86 3.38
C GLU A 311 -11.12 -6.78 2.72
N TYR A 312 -10.80 -8.07 2.71
CA TYR A 312 -11.66 -9.17 2.32
C TYR A 312 -11.81 -10.11 3.51
N SER A 313 -13.02 -10.60 3.75
CA SER A 313 -13.25 -11.64 4.75
C SER A 313 -12.54 -12.94 4.38
N ALA A 314 -12.42 -13.87 5.33
CA ALA A 314 -11.92 -15.22 5.07
C ALA A 314 -12.71 -15.99 3.98
N ASP A 315 -13.96 -15.59 3.71
CA ASP A 315 -14.78 -16.15 2.63
C ASP A 315 -14.58 -15.43 1.27
N GLY A 316 -13.70 -14.42 1.22
CA GLY A 316 -13.38 -13.64 0.01
C GLY A 316 -14.36 -12.50 -0.28
N GLU A 317 -15.21 -12.09 0.66
CA GLU A 317 -16.12 -10.96 0.48
C GLU A 317 -15.43 -9.64 0.89
N GLU A 318 -15.42 -8.64 0.01
CA GLU A 318 -14.92 -7.29 0.35
C GLU A 318 -15.71 -6.68 1.52
N THR A 319 -15.03 -6.29 2.60
CA THR A 319 -15.66 -5.79 3.84
C THR A 319 -15.44 -4.29 4.04
N THR A 320 -14.20 -3.81 3.89
CA THR A 320 -13.84 -2.42 4.20
C THR A 320 -12.61 -1.93 3.44
N GLY A 321 -12.33 -0.64 3.51
CA GLY A 321 -11.11 -0.07 2.95
C GLY A 321 -10.66 1.23 3.61
N TRP A 322 -9.37 1.52 3.49
CA TRP A 322 -8.69 2.69 4.06
C TRP A 322 -7.86 3.35 2.96
N GLY A 323 -7.97 4.66 2.78
CA GLY A 323 -7.17 5.38 1.77
C GLY A 323 -6.50 6.61 2.34
N GLY A 324 -6.00 7.47 1.44
CA GLY A 324 -5.15 8.60 1.80
C GLY A 324 -3.67 8.24 1.87
N PHE A 325 -3.30 7.04 1.45
CA PHE A 325 -1.92 6.62 1.29
C PHE A 325 -1.36 7.14 -0.05
N THR A 326 -0.05 7.05 -0.27
CA THR A 326 0.63 7.57 -1.46
C THR A 326 1.10 6.47 -2.41
N GLY A 327 1.93 5.55 -1.93
CA GLY A 327 2.51 4.48 -2.76
C GLY A 327 2.78 3.24 -1.92
N ILE A 328 1.74 2.44 -1.67
CA ILE A 328 1.85 1.24 -0.83
C ILE A 328 2.71 0.21 -1.54
N THR A 329 3.71 -0.32 -0.85
CA THR A 329 4.57 -1.41 -1.36
C THR A 329 4.76 -2.55 -0.37
N GLY A 330 4.17 -2.42 0.82
CA GLY A 330 4.13 -3.45 1.83
C GLY A 330 3.01 -3.20 2.82
N LEU A 331 2.52 -4.28 3.39
CA LEU A 331 1.36 -4.31 4.27
C LEU A 331 1.57 -5.36 5.35
N ALA A 332 1.19 -5.03 6.58
CA ALA A 332 1.09 -5.99 7.66
C ALA A 332 -0.08 -5.63 8.58
N VAL A 333 -0.67 -6.63 9.22
CA VAL A 333 -1.72 -6.46 10.22
C VAL A 333 -1.28 -7.15 11.48
N ASP A 334 -1.55 -6.55 12.64
CA ASP A 334 -1.26 -7.22 13.90
C ASP A 334 -2.16 -8.43 14.13
N ALA A 335 -1.74 -9.32 15.03
CA ALA A 335 -2.48 -10.55 15.29
C ALA A 335 -3.92 -10.32 15.81
N ALA A 336 -4.22 -9.11 16.31
CA ALA A 336 -5.54 -8.74 16.80
C ALA A 336 -6.46 -8.15 15.71
N GLY A 337 -5.92 -7.80 14.55
CA GLY A 337 -6.67 -7.06 13.52
C GLY A 337 -7.00 -5.62 13.95
N GLU A 338 -6.27 -5.05 14.90
CA GLU A 338 -6.50 -3.72 15.45
C GLU A 338 -5.59 -2.66 14.82
N HIS A 339 -4.40 -3.07 14.35
CA HIS A 339 -3.42 -2.19 13.73
C HIS A 339 -3.04 -2.64 12.32
N LEU A 340 -3.08 -1.68 11.39
CA LEU A 340 -2.63 -1.83 10.00
C LEU A 340 -1.33 -1.06 9.79
N TYR A 341 -0.28 -1.75 9.36
CA TYR A 341 1.03 -1.17 9.06
C TYR A 341 1.23 -1.11 7.55
N VAL A 342 1.56 0.08 7.05
CA VAL A 342 1.65 0.36 5.62
C VAL A 342 2.99 1.01 5.32
N SER A 343 3.81 0.38 4.48
CA SER A 343 5.03 1.01 3.95
C SER A 343 4.71 1.74 2.65
N GLN A 344 5.08 3.02 2.61
CA GLN A 344 4.90 3.87 1.45
C GLN A 344 6.26 4.20 0.86
N ILE A 345 6.54 3.69 -0.35
CA ILE A 345 7.84 3.85 -1.00
C ILE A 345 8.21 5.34 -1.17
N PHE A 346 7.18 6.16 -1.36
CA PHE A 346 7.19 7.61 -1.26
C PHE A 346 6.18 8.04 -0.19
N GLY A 347 6.63 8.90 0.72
CA GLY A 347 5.83 9.43 1.81
C GLY A 347 4.83 10.49 1.33
N SER A 348 3.90 10.82 2.21
CA SER A 348 2.74 11.68 1.92
C SER A 348 3.06 13.17 1.76
N VAL A 349 4.29 13.59 2.07
CA VAL A 349 4.73 14.99 1.98
C VAL A 349 6.06 15.04 1.22
N PRO A 350 6.14 15.76 0.08
CA PRO A 350 7.41 15.98 -0.60
C PRO A 350 8.38 16.77 0.28
N ASP A 351 9.51 16.16 0.67
CA ASP A 351 10.64 16.89 1.26
C ASP A 351 11.71 17.16 0.18
N GLU A 352 11.64 18.35 -0.40
CA GLU A 352 12.60 18.85 -1.40
C GLU A 352 14.02 19.04 -0.84
N THR A 353 14.22 18.93 0.48
CA THR A 353 15.51 19.10 1.17
C THR A 353 16.17 17.79 1.59
N ALA A 354 15.46 16.66 1.51
CA ALA A 354 15.97 15.35 1.90
C ALA A 354 16.99 14.80 0.89
N THR A 355 18.03 14.12 1.40
CA THR A 355 19.06 13.48 0.56
C THR A 355 18.58 12.19 -0.10
N ALA A 356 17.43 11.65 0.29
CA ALA A 356 16.68 10.60 -0.39
C ALA A 356 15.19 10.99 -0.37
N PRO A 357 14.38 10.65 -1.39
CA PRO A 357 12.93 10.84 -1.34
C PRO A 357 12.39 10.20 -0.05
N PRO A 358 11.67 10.95 0.80
CA PRO A 358 11.24 10.45 2.10
C PRO A 358 10.13 9.43 1.90
N GLY A 359 10.44 8.13 2.01
CA GLY A 359 9.42 7.11 2.25
C GLY A 359 9.04 7.09 3.73
N ASN A 360 8.00 6.36 4.08
CA ASN A 360 7.62 6.18 5.48
C ASN A 360 6.88 4.87 5.73
N VAL A 361 6.77 4.49 7.00
CA VAL A 361 5.84 3.46 7.48
C VAL A 361 4.76 4.14 8.29
N VAL A 362 3.52 3.79 8.03
CA VAL A 362 2.33 4.28 8.72
C VAL A 362 1.75 3.15 9.57
N ASP A 363 1.49 3.43 10.84
CA ASP A 363 0.70 2.57 11.73
C ASP A 363 -0.69 3.20 11.87
N VAL A 364 -1.73 2.48 11.46
CA VAL A 364 -3.13 2.89 11.58
C VAL A 364 -3.81 2.07 12.67
N ASP A 365 -4.25 2.75 13.72
CA ASP A 365 -5.16 2.18 14.72
C ASP A 365 -6.59 2.18 14.15
N LEU A 366 -7.04 0.99 13.75
CA LEU A 366 -8.34 0.77 13.12
C LEU A 366 -9.52 1.00 14.07
N THR A 367 -9.28 0.94 15.37
CA THR A 367 -10.31 1.15 16.40
C THR A 367 -10.43 2.63 16.76
N ALA A 368 -9.30 3.32 16.92
CA ALA A 368 -9.26 4.74 17.26
C ALA A 368 -9.39 5.66 16.04
N GLY A 369 -9.17 5.16 14.82
CA GLY A 369 -9.18 5.98 13.60
C GLY A 369 -8.01 6.96 13.54
N ARG A 370 -6.87 6.58 14.11
CA ARG A 370 -5.66 7.42 14.20
C ARG A 370 -4.51 6.76 13.46
N TYR A 371 -3.55 7.56 13.02
CA TYR A 371 -2.31 7.03 12.48
C TYR A 371 -1.07 7.73 13.02
N ARG A 372 0.04 7.02 12.97
CA ARG A 372 1.39 7.51 13.20
C ARG A 372 2.25 7.23 12.00
N SER A 373 3.32 7.99 11.83
CA SER A 373 4.27 7.74 10.74
C SER A 373 5.71 7.88 11.19
N VAL A 374 6.55 6.98 10.70
CA VAL A 374 8.01 6.99 10.88
C VAL A 374 8.66 7.01 9.51
N ASP A 375 9.58 7.95 9.29
CA ASP A 375 10.33 8.03 8.05
C ASP A 375 11.25 6.82 7.88
N VAL A 376 11.19 6.21 6.70
CA VAL A 376 12.03 5.08 6.31
C VAL A 376 12.44 5.33 4.86
N PRO A 377 13.72 5.24 4.49
CA PRO A 377 14.14 5.51 3.11
C PRO A 377 13.77 4.36 2.19
N PHE A 378 13.00 4.64 1.14
CA PHE A 378 12.54 3.67 0.14
C PHE A 378 12.06 2.35 0.78
N PRO A 379 11.03 2.39 1.63
CA PRO A 379 10.56 1.20 2.31
C PRO A 379 9.92 0.26 1.28
N GLY A 380 10.17 -1.04 1.44
CA GLY A 380 9.54 -2.13 0.69
C GLY A 380 8.51 -2.83 1.58
N GLY A 381 8.69 -4.12 1.84
CA GLY A 381 7.82 -4.87 2.76
C GLY A 381 7.90 -4.38 4.21
N VAL A 382 6.80 -4.55 4.94
CA VAL A 382 6.69 -4.34 6.39
C VAL A 382 6.13 -5.62 7.02
N ALA A 383 6.57 -5.96 8.22
CA ALA A 383 6.07 -7.10 8.98
C ALA A 383 5.97 -6.71 10.47
N VAL A 384 4.94 -7.21 11.15
CA VAL A 384 4.75 -7.03 12.59
C VAL A 384 4.71 -8.39 13.26
N ASP A 385 5.45 -8.56 14.36
CA ASP A 385 5.48 -9.83 15.08
C ASP A 385 4.35 -9.93 16.13
N HIS A 386 4.24 -11.11 16.76
CA HIS A 386 3.25 -11.37 17.81
C HIS A 386 3.43 -10.54 19.09
N LYS A 387 4.52 -9.75 19.21
CA LYS A 387 4.77 -8.82 20.31
C LYS A 387 4.57 -7.36 19.90
N GLY A 388 4.12 -7.09 18.69
CA GLY A 388 3.89 -5.75 18.15
C GLY A 388 5.18 -5.02 17.70
N ARG A 389 6.28 -5.75 17.47
CA ARG A 389 7.54 -5.17 16.97
C ARG A 389 7.47 -5.11 15.46
N VAL A 390 7.82 -3.96 14.91
CA VAL A 390 7.66 -3.65 13.49
C VAL A 390 9.00 -3.69 12.78
N PHE A 391 9.05 -4.46 11.71
CA PHE A 391 10.20 -4.63 10.83
C PHE A 391 9.87 -4.11 9.44
N VAL A 392 10.84 -3.48 8.78
CA VAL A 392 10.66 -2.88 7.46
C VAL A 392 11.92 -3.08 6.62
N ALA A 393 11.73 -3.46 5.36
CA ALA A 393 12.77 -3.43 4.36
C ALA A 393 13.06 -1.97 4.01
N ALA A 394 14.29 -1.50 4.23
CA ALA A 394 14.74 -0.16 3.91
C ALA A 394 15.75 -0.19 2.76
N PHE A 395 15.81 0.90 2.00
CA PHE A 395 16.61 1.01 0.77
C PHE A 395 16.28 -0.09 -0.25
N SER A 396 14.99 -0.38 -0.41
CA SER A 396 14.46 -1.47 -1.26
C SER A 396 14.75 -1.34 -2.76
N VAL A 397 15.38 -0.26 -3.18
CA VAL A 397 15.81 0.00 -4.56
C VAL A 397 17.33 -0.18 -4.76
N SER A 398 18.05 -0.62 -3.73
CA SER A 398 19.51 -0.73 -3.74
C SER A 398 19.98 -2.19 -3.67
N PRO A 399 21.04 -2.57 -4.42
CA PRO A 399 21.68 -3.89 -4.28
C PRO A 399 22.41 -3.98 -2.94
N ALA A 400 22.88 -5.17 -2.56
CA ALA A 400 23.55 -5.43 -1.28
C ALA A 400 24.76 -4.51 -1.01
N GLU A 401 25.53 -4.15 -2.05
CA GLU A 401 26.68 -3.25 -1.92
C GLU A 401 26.32 -1.76 -1.89
N GLY A 402 25.07 -1.41 -2.18
CA GLY A 402 24.59 -0.05 -2.34
C GLY A 402 24.90 0.58 -3.69
N VAL A 403 24.36 1.78 -3.91
CA VAL A 403 24.51 2.52 -5.16
C VAL A 403 25.54 3.64 -4.98
N PRO A 404 26.63 3.67 -5.77
CA PRO A 404 27.60 4.77 -5.72
C PRO A 404 26.98 6.12 -6.10
N ALA A 405 27.50 7.21 -5.55
CA ALA A 405 27.07 8.55 -5.93
C ALA A 405 27.30 8.81 -7.44
N ALA A 406 26.28 9.36 -8.11
CA ALA A 406 26.32 9.70 -9.53
C ALA A 406 25.54 10.99 -9.81
N ASP A 407 26.07 11.84 -10.70
CA ASP A 407 25.39 13.00 -11.30
C ASP A 407 24.52 13.87 -10.37
N GLY A 408 25.01 14.17 -9.16
CA GLY A 408 24.33 15.05 -8.20
C GLY A 408 23.46 14.32 -7.17
N SER A 409 23.23 13.01 -7.35
CA SER A 409 22.60 12.14 -6.36
C SER A 409 23.63 11.61 -5.34
N PRO A 410 23.28 11.53 -4.05
CA PRO A 410 24.15 10.94 -3.03
C PRO A 410 24.24 9.42 -3.23
N ALA A 411 25.28 8.81 -2.62
CA ALA A 411 25.37 7.36 -2.56
C ALA A 411 24.25 6.81 -1.66
N LEU A 412 23.67 5.68 -2.05
CA LEU A 412 22.73 4.92 -1.24
C LEU A 412 23.46 3.74 -0.59
N PRO A 413 23.20 3.42 0.68
CA PRO A 413 23.66 2.16 1.26
C PRO A 413 22.96 0.99 0.57
N GLY A 414 23.47 -0.23 0.79
CA GLY A 414 22.76 -1.42 0.35
C GLY A 414 21.46 -1.66 1.12
N GLY A 415 20.62 -2.56 0.62
CA GLY A 415 19.36 -2.92 1.27
C GLY A 415 19.54 -3.37 2.72
N GLN A 416 18.59 -3.01 3.57
CA GLN A 416 18.63 -3.27 5.01
C GLN A 416 17.28 -3.73 5.53
N LEU A 417 17.30 -4.44 6.66
CA LEU A 417 16.12 -4.69 7.48
C LEU A 417 16.22 -3.80 8.72
N TRP A 418 15.22 -2.95 8.94
CA TRP A 418 15.14 -2.10 10.11
C TRP A 418 14.06 -2.62 11.06
N ARG A 419 14.33 -2.56 12.36
CA ARG A 419 13.30 -2.59 13.39
C ARG A 419 13.01 -1.15 13.80
N ILE A 420 11.76 -0.73 13.69
CA ILE A 420 11.32 0.63 13.99
C ILE A 420 10.42 0.65 15.23
N SER A 421 10.30 1.83 15.83
CA SER A 421 9.37 2.08 16.93
C SER A 421 8.55 3.33 16.65
N PHE A 422 7.29 3.27 17.05
CA PHE A 422 6.35 4.39 17.04
C PHE A 422 6.29 5.11 18.41
N ASP A 423 7.14 4.71 19.36
CA ASP A 423 7.20 5.33 20.69
C ASP A 423 7.51 6.82 20.61
N GLY A 424 6.65 7.64 21.21
CA GLY A 424 6.81 9.10 21.21
C GLY A 424 6.51 9.77 19.86
N VAL A 425 6.08 9.01 18.85
CA VAL A 425 5.56 9.56 17.60
C VAL A 425 4.13 10.09 17.84
N PRO A 426 3.82 11.34 17.50
CA PRO A 426 2.46 11.86 17.62
C PRO A 426 1.48 11.11 16.72
N ASP A 427 0.37 10.67 17.29
CA ASP A 427 -0.78 10.17 16.54
C ASP A 427 -1.61 11.34 15.99
N VAL A 428 -1.98 11.30 14.72
CA VAL A 428 -2.88 12.27 14.07
C VAL A 428 -4.15 11.57 13.55
N GLY A 429 -5.22 12.30 13.27
CA GLY A 429 -6.46 11.73 12.71
C GLY A 429 -6.27 11.31 11.24
N LEU A 430 -6.86 10.18 10.84
CA LEU A 430 -6.78 9.68 9.45
C LEU A 430 -7.24 10.73 8.42
N PRO A 431 -6.52 10.95 7.30
CA PRO A 431 -6.86 12.04 6.40
C PRO A 431 -8.12 11.75 5.59
N VAL A 432 -8.43 10.50 5.22
CA VAL A 432 -9.63 10.21 4.41
C VAL A 432 -10.15 8.80 4.62
N PHE A 433 -11.38 8.70 5.09
CA PHE A 433 -12.21 7.50 4.99
C PHE A 433 -12.86 7.47 3.60
N PHE A 434 -12.53 6.48 2.77
CA PHE A 434 -13.26 6.27 1.53
C PHE A 434 -14.48 5.39 1.78
N PRO A 435 -15.67 5.85 1.41
CA PRO A 435 -16.82 4.98 1.39
C PRO A 435 -16.73 3.76 0.49
N GLN A 436 -17.17 2.63 1.06
CA GLN A 436 -17.61 1.47 0.30
C GLN A 436 -18.57 1.91 -0.83
N ASP A 437 -18.42 1.36 -2.04
CA ASP A 437 -19.44 1.53 -3.08
C ASP A 437 -20.75 0.92 -2.59
N THR A 438 -21.74 1.77 -2.33
CA THR A 438 -23.03 1.27 -1.85
C THR A 438 -23.97 0.87 -2.98
N GLY A 439 -23.53 0.96 -4.24
CA GLY A 439 -24.36 0.74 -5.42
C GLY A 439 -25.58 1.67 -5.46
N GLY A 440 -25.43 2.90 -4.95
CA GLY A 440 -26.52 3.88 -4.83
C GLY A 440 -27.52 3.62 -3.71
N LYS A 441 -27.29 2.64 -2.83
CA LYS A 441 -28.18 2.32 -1.70
C LYS A 441 -27.68 2.99 -0.42
N PHE A 442 -28.60 3.41 0.44
CA PHE A 442 -28.22 3.85 1.77
C PHE A 442 -27.85 2.65 2.64
N VAL A 443 -26.67 2.70 3.24
CA VAL A 443 -26.19 1.74 4.24
C VAL A 443 -25.90 2.51 5.55
N PRO A 444 -25.80 1.83 6.70
CA PRO A 444 -25.43 2.50 7.96
C PRO A 444 -24.08 3.22 7.81
N ALA A 445 -24.01 4.46 8.27
CA ALA A 445 -22.76 5.22 8.27
C ALA A 445 -21.91 4.82 9.49
N ARG A 446 -20.68 4.37 9.26
CA ARG A 446 -19.70 4.15 10.33
C ARG A 446 -19.05 5.51 10.62
N GLN A 447 -19.48 6.15 11.70
CA GLN A 447 -18.82 7.38 12.15
C GLN A 447 -17.54 7.00 12.88
N VAL A 448 -16.44 7.68 12.52
CA VAL A 448 -15.13 7.47 13.13
C VAL A 448 -14.92 8.54 14.20
N PRO A 449 -14.37 8.21 15.37
CA PRO A 449 -13.97 9.21 16.34
C PRO A 449 -13.07 10.28 15.71
N THR A 450 -13.33 11.55 15.99
CA THR A 450 -12.53 12.68 15.49
C THR A 450 -11.88 13.40 16.67
N LEU A 451 -10.54 13.43 16.69
CA LEU A 451 -9.79 14.25 17.63
C LEU A 451 -9.64 15.67 17.06
N LEU A 452 -10.02 16.65 17.88
CA LEU A 452 -9.86 18.07 17.60
C LEU A 452 -8.74 18.60 18.51
N ASP A 453 -7.55 18.75 17.94
CA ASP A 453 -6.35 19.18 18.66
C ASP A 453 -6.36 20.69 18.96
N ASP A 454 -6.14 21.02 20.23
CA ASP A 454 -6.04 22.41 20.75
C ASP A 454 -7.26 23.32 20.48
N HIS A 455 -8.48 22.81 20.70
CA HIS A 455 -9.70 23.62 20.62
C HIS A 455 -10.28 23.95 22.00
N CYS A 456 -10.85 25.14 22.19
CA CYS A 456 -11.41 25.53 23.50
C CYS A 456 -10.40 25.47 24.67
N GLY A 457 -9.10 25.50 24.38
CA GLY A 457 -8.00 25.37 25.35
C GLY A 457 -7.69 23.95 25.84
N GLN A 458 -8.23 22.91 25.18
CA GLN A 458 -7.95 21.50 25.47
C GLN A 458 -8.26 20.59 24.27
N PRO A 459 -7.64 19.41 24.10
CA PRO A 459 -8.09 18.44 23.11
C PRO A 459 -9.54 18.01 23.36
N LEU A 460 -10.35 17.94 22.30
CA LEU A 460 -11.72 17.42 22.32
C LEU A 460 -11.82 16.20 21.41
N LEU A 461 -12.55 15.18 21.83
CA LEU A 461 -12.80 13.98 21.03
C LEU A 461 -14.29 13.88 20.72
N LEU A 462 -14.65 13.97 19.44
CA LEU A 462 -16.01 13.71 18.96
C LEU A 462 -16.11 12.20 18.73
N VAL A 463 -17.04 11.53 19.40
CA VAL A 463 -17.29 10.09 19.20
C VAL A 463 -18.74 9.85 18.72
N PRO A 464 -19.02 8.76 18.01
CA PRO A 464 -20.38 8.43 17.62
C PRO A 464 -21.30 8.30 18.84
N GLY A 465 -22.48 8.91 18.78
CA GLY A 465 -23.52 8.78 19.80
C GLY A 465 -24.38 7.54 19.61
N ASP A 466 -25.49 7.47 20.36
CA ASP A 466 -26.46 6.37 20.37
C ASP A 466 -27.18 6.18 19.03
N LEU A 467 -27.25 7.22 18.19
CA LEU A 467 -27.93 7.19 16.91
C LEU A 467 -26.95 7.32 15.74
N ALA A 468 -27.04 6.38 14.81
CA ALA A 468 -26.23 6.38 13.59
C ALA A 468 -26.96 7.01 12.40
N GLY A 469 -26.18 7.65 11.54
CA GLY A 469 -26.61 8.09 10.22
C GLY A 469 -26.62 6.96 9.19
N GLU A 470 -27.04 7.30 7.98
CA GLU A 470 -26.90 6.50 6.77
C GLU A 470 -26.16 7.32 5.72
N TRP A 471 -25.45 6.63 4.87
CA TRP A 471 -24.77 7.21 3.72
C TRP A 471 -24.97 6.35 2.48
N LYS A 472 -24.79 6.95 1.30
CA LYS A 472 -24.71 6.21 0.04
C LYS A 472 -23.68 6.84 -0.88
N VAL A 473 -23.08 6.03 -1.73
CA VAL A 473 -22.22 6.47 -2.83
C VAL A 473 -22.99 6.37 -4.14
N THR A 474 -22.91 7.42 -4.95
CA THR A 474 -23.33 7.41 -6.35
C THR A 474 -22.16 7.87 -7.18
N ARG A 475 -21.64 6.98 -8.02
CA ARG A 475 -20.56 7.29 -8.96
C ARG A 475 -21.12 7.56 -10.35
N ASP A 476 -20.60 8.59 -11.00
CA ASP A 476 -20.76 8.81 -12.43
C ASP A 476 -19.40 9.05 -13.09
N GLU A 477 -19.40 9.20 -14.42
CA GLU A 477 -18.18 9.36 -15.23
C GLU A 477 -17.28 10.55 -14.83
N PHE A 478 -17.75 11.49 -14.00
CA PHE A 478 -16.99 12.69 -13.65
C PHE A 478 -16.93 12.98 -12.15
N SER A 479 -17.61 12.19 -11.32
CA SER A 479 -17.69 12.46 -9.90
C SER A 479 -18.14 11.29 -9.04
N ASP A 480 -17.60 11.29 -7.83
CA ASP A 480 -18.07 10.49 -6.71
C ASP A 480 -18.91 11.38 -5.80
N ARG A 481 -20.18 11.01 -5.63
CA ARG A 481 -21.11 11.70 -4.73
C ARG A 481 -21.45 10.81 -3.54
N ILE A 482 -21.17 11.32 -2.35
CA ILE A 482 -21.57 10.71 -1.09
C ILE A 482 -22.75 11.52 -0.55
N ASP A 483 -23.91 10.90 -0.34
CA ASP A 483 -25.06 11.53 0.31
C ASP A 483 -25.19 11.03 1.74
N PHE A 484 -25.35 11.95 2.70
CA PHE A 484 -25.53 11.69 4.13
C PHE A 484 -26.96 12.02 4.57
N ARG A 485 -27.54 11.18 5.44
CA ARG A 485 -28.84 11.42 6.09
C ARG A 485 -28.96 10.64 7.39
N GLY A 486 -30.07 10.80 8.10
CA GLY A 486 -30.43 9.95 9.25
C GLY A 486 -30.38 10.72 10.55
N ALA A 487 -30.68 10.04 11.66
CA ALA A 487 -30.84 10.69 12.97
C ALA A 487 -29.52 10.73 13.76
N ALA A 488 -28.39 10.98 13.10
CA ALA A 488 -27.07 10.83 13.69
C ALA A 488 -26.84 11.76 14.90
N THR A 489 -26.13 11.26 15.91
CA THR A 489 -25.69 12.03 17.08
C THR A 489 -24.20 11.81 17.35
N VAL A 490 -23.55 12.76 18.02
CA VAL A 490 -22.16 12.65 18.49
C VAL A 490 -22.01 13.07 19.94
N ASP A 491 -21.15 12.38 20.67
CA ASP A 491 -20.71 12.79 22.00
C ASP A 491 -19.41 13.59 21.89
N ILE A 492 -19.25 14.58 22.76
CA ILE A 492 -17.99 15.33 22.89
C ILE A 492 -17.35 14.95 24.21
N LEU A 493 -16.17 14.36 24.14
CA LEU A 493 -15.33 14.01 25.27
C LEU A 493 -14.19 15.02 25.43
N GLY A 494 -13.77 15.28 26.67
CA GLY A 494 -12.57 16.08 26.95
C GLY A 494 -11.29 15.24 27.04
N GLN A 495 -10.15 15.90 27.28
CA GLN A 495 -8.81 15.29 27.32
C GLN A 495 -8.67 14.04 28.23
N GLN A 496 -9.47 13.90 29.29
CA GLN A 496 -9.41 12.73 30.19
C GLN A 496 -10.53 11.71 29.92
N GLY A 497 -11.19 11.79 28.75
CA GLY A 497 -12.29 10.91 28.37
C GLY A 497 -13.62 11.21 29.09
N GLN A 498 -13.71 12.34 29.80
CA GLN A 498 -14.96 12.74 30.44
C GLN A 498 -15.97 13.24 29.39
N LEU A 499 -17.22 12.79 29.50
CA LEU A 499 -18.33 13.26 28.66
C LEU A 499 -18.66 14.72 28.98
N LEU A 500 -18.50 15.60 27.97
CA LEU A 500 -18.76 17.03 28.04
C LEU A 500 -20.11 17.39 27.41
N VAL A 501 -20.42 16.79 26.27
CA VAL A 501 -21.72 16.90 25.59
C VAL A 501 -22.16 15.50 25.21
N ASP A 502 -23.40 15.18 25.56
CA ASP A 502 -24.06 13.89 25.32
C ASP A 502 -25.09 14.09 24.19
N GLU A 503 -25.03 13.25 23.16
CA GLU A 503 -26.01 13.18 22.07
C GLU A 503 -26.21 14.51 21.32
N LEU A 504 -25.13 15.16 20.88
CA LEU A 504 -25.23 16.33 20.03
C LEU A 504 -25.82 15.95 18.67
N ASP A 505 -26.98 16.52 18.35
CA ASP A 505 -27.73 16.25 17.11
C ASP A 505 -26.97 16.74 15.87
N ILE A 506 -26.56 15.80 15.03
CA ILE A 506 -25.93 16.03 13.72
C ILE A 506 -26.73 15.34 12.60
N SER A 507 -28.06 15.29 12.75
CA SER A 507 -28.99 14.62 11.82
C SER A 507 -29.22 15.35 10.49
N GLY A 508 -28.53 16.46 10.25
CA GLY A 508 -28.64 17.22 9.03
C GLY A 508 -28.24 16.39 7.81
N MET A 509 -28.89 16.68 6.68
CA MET A 509 -28.58 15.99 5.43
C MET A 509 -27.45 16.72 4.73
N GLY A 510 -26.60 15.98 4.04
CA GLY A 510 -25.55 16.62 3.27
C GLY A 510 -25.04 15.76 2.14
N TYR A 511 -24.09 16.32 1.41
CA TYR A 511 -23.32 15.55 0.45
C TYR A 511 -21.90 16.06 0.34
N GLN A 512 -21.03 15.13 -0.02
CA GLN A 512 -19.71 15.40 -0.58
C GLN A 512 -19.74 15.04 -2.06
N ILE A 513 -19.16 15.88 -2.91
CA ILE A 513 -18.87 15.54 -4.31
C ILE A 513 -17.38 15.72 -4.51
N SER A 514 -16.69 14.63 -4.84
CA SER A 514 -15.32 14.65 -5.34
C SER A 514 -15.37 14.53 -6.85
N ARG A 515 -14.70 15.43 -7.57
CA ARG A 515 -14.64 15.40 -9.04
C ARG A 515 -13.29 14.94 -9.52
N VAL A 516 -13.28 14.38 -10.73
CA VAL A 516 -12.07 13.97 -11.45
C VAL A 516 -11.07 15.10 -11.69
N ASP A 517 -11.52 16.37 -11.66
CA ASP A 517 -10.63 17.52 -11.77
C ASP A 517 -9.87 17.85 -10.46
N GLY A 518 -10.11 17.07 -9.39
CA GLY A 518 -9.55 17.28 -8.06
C GLY A 518 -10.36 18.25 -7.20
N SER A 519 -11.46 18.83 -7.70
CA SER A 519 -12.31 19.68 -6.87
C SER A 519 -13.22 18.86 -5.96
N VAL A 520 -13.32 19.29 -4.71
CA VAL A 520 -14.21 18.68 -3.71
C VAL A 520 -15.22 19.72 -3.24
N LYS A 521 -16.48 19.31 -3.11
CA LYS A 521 -17.54 20.15 -2.57
C LYS A 521 -18.25 19.46 -1.42
N PHE A 522 -18.32 20.14 -0.30
CA PHE A 522 -19.14 19.75 0.85
C PHE A 522 -20.36 20.65 0.96
N SER A 523 -21.52 20.08 1.30
CA SER A 523 -22.75 20.82 1.49
C SER A 523 -23.64 20.12 2.49
N PHE A 524 -23.88 20.74 3.64
CA PHE A 524 -24.64 20.18 4.74
C PHE A 524 -25.77 21.13 5.16
N ASP A 525 -26.99 20.61 5.33
CA ASP A 525 -28.19 21.35 5.68
C ASP A 525 -28.87 20.77 6.94
N GLY A 526 -29.21 21.65 7.88
CA GLY A 526 -29.75 21.24 9.18
C GLY A 526 -28.64 20.94 10.21
N PRO A 527 -29.00 20.31 11.36
CA PRO A 527 -28.09 20.10 12.48
C PRO A 527 -26.80 19.40 12.07
N ASN A 528 -25.65 20.07 12.25
CA ASN A 528 -24.34 19.53 11.90
C ASN A 528 -23.24 20.23 12.69
N VAL A 529 -22.11 19.54 12.82
CA VAL A 529 -20.84 20.08 13.29
C VAL A 529 -19.86 20.08 12.13
N ASN A 530 -19.02 21.11 12.04
CA ASN A 530 -17.94 21.17 11.07
C ASN A 530 -16.68 21.70 11.75
N TYR A 531 -15.53 21.26 11.27
CA TYR A 531 -14.23 21.61 11.81
C TYR A 531 -13.20 21.65 10.68
N ALA A 532 -12.19 22.49 10.85
CA ALA A 532 -11.06 22.56 9.93
C ALA A 532 -10.10 21.39 10.20
N PHE A 533 -9.72 20.68 9.15
CA PHE A 533 -8.79 19.54 9.21
C PHE A 533 -7.33 19.99 9.28
N ASP A 534 -7.02 21.14 8.68
CA ASP A 534 -5.66 21.67 8.59
C ASP A 534 -5.60 23.20 8.82
N PRO A 535 -4.39 23.78 8.97
CA PRO A 535 -4.24 25.21 9.17
C PRO A 535 -4.70 26.09 8.00
N GLU A 536 -4.70 25.59 6.77
CA GLU A 536 -5.13 26.33 5.58
C GLU A 536 -6.65 26.46 5.55
N GLU A 537 -7.36 25.37 5.87
CA GLU A 537 -8.80 25.37 6.04
C GLU A 537 -9.24 26.22 7.23
N ALA A 538 -8.50 26.15 8.35
CA ALA A 538 -8.74 27.01 9.50
C ALA A 538 -8.61 28.49 9.13
N ALA A 539 -7.62 28.85 8.30
CA ALA A 539 -7.44 30.21 7.79
C ALA A 539 -8.57 30.62 6.84
N ALA A 540 -9.06 29.71 6.00
CA ALA A 540 -10.21 29.96 5.13
C ALA A 540 -11.50 30.20 5.93
N TYR A 541 -11.70 29.44 7.02
CA TYR A 541 -12.81 29.60 7.94
C TYR A 541 -12.73 30.94 8.68
N GLU A 542 -11.55 31.30 9.19
CA GLU A 542 -11.33 32.60 9.82
C GLU A 542 -11.62 33.75 8.85
N ALA A 543 -11.17 33.65 7.59
CA ALA A 543 -11.45 34.62 6.54
C ALA A 543 -12.96 34.75 6.23
N ALA A 544 -13.73 33.66 6.40
CA ALA A 544 -15.17 33.63 6.30
C ALA A 544 -15.90 34.07 7.58
N GLY A 545 -15.16 34.39 8.66
CA GLY A 545 -15.71 34.79 9.95
C GLY A 545 -16.24 33.63 10.80
N LEU A 546 -15.75 32.41 10.56
CA LEU A 546 -16.08 31.19 11.27
C LEU A 546 -14.97 30.84 12.28
N SER A 547 -15.34 30.12 13.34
CA SER A 547 -14.35 29.43 14.18
C SER A 547 -13.81 28.19 13.46
N SER A 548 -12.65 27.68 13.90
CA SER A 548 -12.07 26.44 13.39
C SER A 548 -12.93 25.20 13.68
N VAL A 549 -13.85 25.29 14.64
CA VAL A 549 -14.87 24.28 14.93
C VAL A 549 -16.18 25.00 15.24
N PHE A 550 -17.27 24.62 14.60
CA PHE A 550 -18.57 25.23 14.81
C PHE A 550 -19.71 24.24 14.61
N TYR A 551 -20.83 24.54 15.26
CA TYR A 551 -22.06 23.78 15.21
C TYR A 551 -23.19 24.68 14.72
N TRP A 552 -24.16 24.12 14.01
CA TRP A 552 -25.39 24.84 13.66
C TRP A 552 -26.57 23.89 13.70
N THR A 553 -27.75 24.41 14.06
CA THR A 553 -29.00 23.62 14.10
C THR A 553 -29.85 23.80 12.85
N SER A 554 -29.62 24.87 12.08
CA SER A 554 -30.44 25.21 10.92
C SER A 554 -29.66 25.99 9.87
N GLY A 555 -30.08 25.82 8.61
CA GLY A 555 -29.41 26.43 7.46
C GLY A 555 -28.34 25.53 6.83
N THR A 556 -27.73 26.06 5.78
CA THR A 556 -26.80 25.32 4.94
C THR A 556 -25.39 25.86 5.09
N PHE A 557 -24.44 24.98 5.35
CA PHE A 557 -23.01 25.22 5.16
C PHE A 557 -22.57 24.63 3.82
N THR A 558 -21.72 25.34 3.09
CA THR A 558 -21.16 24.84 1.84
C THR A 558 -19.75 25.38 1.67
N GLU A 559 -18.82 24.49 1.36
CA GLU A 559 -17.47 24.85 0.96
C GLU A 559 -17.07 24.11 -0.31
N VAL A 560 -16.07 24.64 -0.98
CA VAL A 560 -15.48 24.05 -2.18
C VAL A 560 -13.98 24.13 -2.05
N ILE A 561 -13.33 22.98 -2.14
CA ILE A 561 -11.89 22.85 -2.37
C ILE A 561 -11.70 22.84 -3.88
N THR A 562 -10.95 23.80 -4.40
CA THR A 562 -10.67 23.90 -5.82
C THR A 562 -9.55 22.96 -6.24
N THR A 563 -9.38 22.78 -7.55
CA THR A 563 -8.30 21.98 -8.13
C THR A 563 -6.90 22.52 -7.81
N GLN A 564 -6.80 23.74 -7.28
CA GLN A 564 -5.55 24.41 -6.88
C GLN A 564 -5.30 24.31 -5.38
N GLY A 565 -6.15 23.59 -4.64
CA GLY A 565 -6.13 23.53 -3.18
C GLY A 565 -6.86 24.68 -2.49
N ASP A 566 -7.22 25.76 -3.21
CA ASP A 566 -7.91 26.90 -2.59
C ASP A 566 -9.24 26.47 -1.96
N ILE A 567 -9.44 26.80 -0.69
CA ILE A 567 -10.66 26.53 0.06
C ILE A 567 -11.57 27.76 0.03
N VAL A 568 -12.79 27.56 -0.49
CA VAL A 568 -13.77 28.62 -0.65
C VAL A 568 -15.04 28.28 0.12
N VAL A 569 -15.26 28.98 1.23
CA VAL A 569 -16.55 28.95 1.94
C VAL A 569 -17.60 29.69 1.10
N VAL A 570 -18.58 28.94 0.58
CA VAL A 570 -19.60 29.44 -0.35
C VAL A 570 -20.82 29.95 0.39
N THR A 571 -21.27 29.23 1.42
CA THR A 571 -22.46 29.58 2.21
C THR A 571 -22.24 29.21 3.65
N THR A 572 -22.66 30.08 4.56
CA THR A 572 -22.60 29.87 6.00
C THR A 572 -24.02 29.90 6.60
N PRO A 573 -24.35 29.02 7.56
CA PRO A 573 -25.61 29.08 8.28
C PRO A 573 -25.67 30.35 9.14
N ALA A 574 -26.88 30.83 9.43
CA ALA A 574 -27.07 32.05 10.22
C ALA A 574 -26.92 31.79 11.74
N ASP A 575 -27.22 30.57 12.17
CA ASP A 575 -27.29 30.17 13.58
C ASP A 575 -26.03 29.38 13.97
N LEU A 576 -24.86 30.00 13.77
CA LEU A 576 -23.57 29.41 14.13
C LEU A 576 -23.35 29.49 15.64
N VAL A 577 -22.98 28.35 16.21
CA VAL A 577 -22.60 28.18 17.60
C VAL A 577 -21.15 27.72 17.64
N ASP A 578 -20.30 28.51 18.29
CA ASP A 578 -18.96 28.05 18.62
C ASP A 578 -19.08 26.86 19.59
N ILE A 579 -18.50 25.72 19.22
CA ILE A 579 -18.61 24.48 19.98
C ILE A 579 -18.09 24.64 21.42
N CYS A 580 -17.14 25.56 21.63
CA CYS A 580 -16.57 25.86 22.93
C CYS A 580 -17.61 26.43 23.91
N THR A 581 -18.70 27.01 23.40
CA THR A 581 -19.79 27.54 24.21
C THR A 581 -20.78 26.47 24.67
N LEU A 582 -20.75 25.29 24.06
CA LEU A 582 -21.56 24.12 24.46
C LEU A 582 -20.94 23.36 25.62
N LEU A 583 -19.64 23.55 25.87
CA LEU A 583 -18.92 22.85 26.93
C LEU A 583 -19.32 23.39 28.31
N PRO A 584 -19.44 22.52 29.33
CA PRO A 584 -19.63 22.98 30.71
C PRO A 584 -18.45 23.87 31.13
N ALA A 585 -18.75 24.95 31.87
CA ALA A 585 -17.72 25.86 32.37
C ALA A 585 -16.71 25.10 33.24
N VAL A 586 -15.43 25.19 32.88
CA VAL A 586 -14.30 24.57 33.59
C VAL A 586 -14.12 25.15 34.99
#